data_AF-A0A8T4JL64-F1
#
_entry.id   AF-A0A8T4JL64-F1
#
_cell.length_a   1.000
_cell.length_b   1.000
_cell.length_c   1.000
_cell.angle_alpha   90.00
_cell.angle_beta   90.00
_cell.angle_gamma   90.00
#
_symmetry.space_group_name_H-M   'P 1'
#
loop_
_entity.id
_entity.type
_entity.pdbx_description
1 polymer ?
#
loop_
_entity_poly.entity_id
_entity_poly.type
_entity_poly.pdbx_seq_one_letter_code
_entity_poly.pdbx_strand_id
1 'polypeptide(L)'
;MKKSKMVFEFLQEASLFQMLPGGGIDGTNALAGFGAAMIGMMFVFMVIFIAIYFYLAIACSRIGSRAGVQNPNLSWLCPPIATVFDVAKAHYWPFPVMIIGYALGYLLIAGGMLTPALMILGGLIYGAGLLIFVIMAFFVWHYKTFVAIGRKGWQGILGQLISVIGGVFMLLGAVMIALSPALAGIIVVLGTILCFVGFIIYLIMMGIAAWGQSGIVSTTPSKMQVTTRPVSKSPVKNPGKMQVRARRA
;
A
#
# COMPACT_ATOMS: atom_id res chain seq x y z
N MET A 1 -24.24 -22.05 69.89
CA MET A 1 -25.13 -22.30 68.73
C MET A 1 -25.05 -21.29 67.58
N LYS A 2 -24.57 -20.04 67.74
CA LYS A 2 -24.48 -19.08 66.61
C LYS A 2 -23.38 -19.37 65.57
N LYS A 3 -22.23 -19.94 65.98
CA LYS A 3 -21.11 -20.22 65.07
C LYS A 3 -21.38 -21.33 64.05
N SER A 4 -22.15 -22.36 64.42
CA SER A 4 -22.46 -23.47 63.52
C SER A 4 -23.40 -23.06 62.39
N LYS A 5 -24.29 -22.08 62.62
CA LYS A 5 -25.21 -21.58 61.59
C LYS A 5 -24.50 -20.80 60.48
N MET A 6 -23.51 -19.98 60.85
CA MET A 6 -22.74 -19.18 59.90
C MET A 6 -21.83 -20.03 58.99
N VAL A 7 -21.28 -21.12 59.52
CA VAL A 7 -20.49 -22.07 58.71
C VAL A 7 -21.38 -22.82 57.72
N PHE A 8 -22.61 -23.16 58.11
CA PHE A 8 -23.55 -23.85 57.23
C PHE A 8 -24.05 -22.96 56.10
N GLU A 9 -24.37 -21.69 56.38
CA GLU A 9 -24.76 -20.71 55.36
C GLU A 9 -23.61 -20.43 54.37
N PHE A 10 -22.36 -20.31 54.85
CA PHE A 10 -21.19 -20.15 53.98
C PHE A 10 -20.93 -21.36 53.07
N LEU A 11 -21.10 -22.58 53.60
CA LEU A 11 -20.96 -23.81 52.80
C LEU A 11 -22.09 -23.95 51.78
N GLN A 12 -23.29 -23.52 52.12
CA GLN A 12 -24.43 -23.53 51.21
C GLN A 12 -24.25 -22.53 50.07
N GLU A 13 -23.76 -21.32 50.35
CA GLU A 13 -23.39 -20.32 49.32
C GLU A 13 -22.24 -20.80 48.42
N ALA A 14 -21.22 -21.44 48.99
CA ALA A 14 -20.12 -22.02 48.22
C ALA A 14 -20.59 -23.15 47.28
N SER A 15 -21.55 -23.97 47.71
CA SER A 15 -22.15 -25.01 46.88
C SER A 15 -23.07 -24.47 45.78
N LEU A 16 -23.74 -23.35 46.04
CA LEU A 16 -24.63 -22.69 45.08
C LEU A 16 -23.83 -22.00 43.96
N PHE A 17 -22.61 -21.54 44.25
CA PHE A 17 -21.68 -21.02 43.25
C PHE A 17 -21.16 -22.09 42.28
N GLN A 18 -21.11 -23.37 42.70
CA GLN A 18 -20.76 -24.51 41.84
C GLN A 18 -21.93 -25.02 40.98
N MET A 19 -23.17 -24.65 41.31
CA MET A 19 -24.37 -25.06 40.57
C MET A 19 -24.91 -23.98 39.62
N LEU A 20 -24.27 -22.80 39.53
CA LEU A 20 -24.50 -21.94 38.39
C LEU A 20 -24.14 -22.75 37.13
N PRO A 21 -25.00 -22.79 36.10
CA PRO A 21 -24.66 -23.40 34.80
C PRO A 21 -23.63 -22.54 34.05
N GLY A 22 -22.57 -22.14 34.74
CA GLY A 22 -21.25 -21.96 34.15
C GLY A 22 -20.66 -23.36 34.00
N GLY A 23 -21.21 -24.12 33.04
CA GLY A 23 -20.51 -25.28 32.50
C GLY A 23 -19.10 -24.82 32.21
N GLY A 24 -18.14 -25.42 32.93
CA GLY A 24 -16.73 -25.11 32.77
C GLY A 24 -16.47 -25.05 31.28
N ILE A 25 -16.09 -23.89 30.79
CA ILE A 25 -15.50 -23.79 29.48
C ILE A 25 -14.24 -24.62 29.62
N ASP A 26 -14.33 -25.91 29.33
CA ASP A 26 -13.18 -26.79 29.27
C ASP A 26 -12.19 -26.03 28.39
N GLY A 27 -11.05 -25.61 28.96
CA GLY A 27 -10.13 -24.70 28.26
C GLY A 27 -9.74 -25.25 26.88
N THR A 28 -9.80 -26.57 26.73
CA THR A 28 -9.66 -27.32 25.48
C THR A 28 -10.74 -26.98 24.44
N ASN A 29 -12.01 -26.88 24.82
CA ASN A 29 -13.13 -26.53 23.92
C ASN A 29 -13.10 -25.05 23.52
N ALA A 30 -12.74 -24.13 24.43
CA ALA A 30 -12.54 -22.72 24.08
C ALA A 30 -11.35 -22.51 23.16
N LEU A 31 -10.22 -23.18 23.43
CA LEU A 31 -9.04 -23.09 22.58
C LEU A 31 -9.30 -23.67 21.18
N ALA A 32 -10.00 -24.81 21.10
CA ALA A 32 -10.42 -25.38 19.82
C ALA A 32 -11.39 -24.46 19.06
N GLY A 33 -12.37 -23.88 19.74
CA GLY A 33 -13.30 -22.91 19.15
C GLY A 33 -12.60 -21.64 18.64
N PHE A 34 -11.66 -21.11 19.41
CA PHE A 34 -10.82 -19.98 18.99
C PHE A 34 -9.95 -20.32 17.78
N GLY A 35 -9.29 -21.49 17.80
CA GLY A 35 -8.48 -21.97 16.68
C GLY A 35 -9.29 -22.12 15.39
N ALA A 36 -10.49 -22.70 15.47
CA ALA A 36 -11.40 -22.82 14.35
C ALA A 36 -11.84 -21.45 13.81
N ALA A 37 -12.15 -20.50 14.70
CA ALA A 37 -12.50 -19.12 14.31
C ALA A 37 -11.33 -18.40 13.60
N MET A 38 -10.10 -18.59 14.08
CA MET A 38 -8.89 -18.03 13.44
C MET A 38 -8.68 -18.61 12.03
N ILE A 39 -8.81 -19.92 11.86
CA ILE A 39 -8.69 -20.57 10.54
C ILE A 39 -9.78 -20.06 9.59
N GLY A 40 -11.03 -19.97 10.06
CA GLY A 40 -12.14 -19.42 9.28
C GLY A 40 -11.88 -17.98 8.84
N MET A 41 -11.39 -17.14 9.76
CA MET A 41 -11.03 -15.76 9.48
C MET A 41 -9.88 -15.65 8.46
N MET A 42 -8.84 -16.47 8.58
CA MET A 42 -7.74 -16.52 7.61
C MET A 42 -8.24 -16.90 6.21
N PHE A 43 -9.15 -17.87 6.11
CA PHE A 43 -9.76 -18.25 4.83
C PHE A 43 -10.54 -17.10 4.19
N VAL A 44 -11.37 -16.40 4.97
CA VAL A 44 -12.12 -15.22 4.50
C VAL A 44 -11.17 -14.14 4.00
N PHE A 45 -10.12 -13.82 4.75
CA PHE A 45 -9.13 -12.84 4.32
C PHE A 45 -8.39 -13.27 3.06
N MET A 46 -8.02 -14.54 2.94
CA MET A 46 -7.38 -15.08 1.73
C MET A 46 -8.25 -14.84 0.49
N VAL A 47 -9.55 -15.14 0.56
CA VAL A 47 -10.50 -14.90 -0.54
C VAL A 47 -10.58 -13.41 -0.88
N ILE A 48 -10.65 -12.54 0.14
CA ILE A 48 -10.66 -11.08 -0.05
C ILE A 48 -9.37 -10.60 -0.73
N PHE A 49 -8.19 -11.06 -0.31
CA PHE A 49 -6.91 -10.69 -0.91
C PHE A 49 -6.81 -11.14 -2.36
N ILE A 50 -7.28 -12.34 -2.68
CA ILE A 50 -7.34 -12.83 -4.07
C ILE A 50 -8.24 -11.93 -4.92
N ALA A 51 -9.43 -11.57 -4.42
CA ALA A 51 -10.34 -10.67 -5.14
C ALA A 51 -9.73 -9.28 -5.37
N ILE A 52 -9.09 -8.70 -4.35
CA ILE A 52 -8.35 -7.43 -4.43
C ILE A 52 -7.23 -7.52 -5.46
N TYR A 53 -6.48 -8.62 -5.46
CA TYR A 53 -5.38 -8.84 -6.40
C TYR A 53 -5.89 -8.84 -7.85
N PHE A 54 -6.94 -9.60 -8.15
CA PHE A 54 -7.56 -9.62 -9.49
C PHE A 54 -8.10 -8.24 -9.88
N TYR A 55 -8.77 -7.56 -8.94
CA TYR A 55 -9.26 -6.20 -9.15
C TYR A 55 -8.12 -5.25 -9.53
N LEU A 56 -7.02 -5.25 -8.78
CA LEU A 56 -5.86 -4.41 -9.05
C LEU A 56 -5.17 -4.79 -10.37
N ALA A 57 -5.04 -6.09 -10.69
CA ALA A 57 -4.47 -6.56 -11.96
C ALA A 57 -5.24 -5.99 -13.15
N ILE A 58 -6.57 -6.10 -13.13
CA ILE A 58 -7.42 -5.60 -14.20
C ILE A 58 -7.38 -4.06 -14.25
N ALA A 59 -7.47 -3.39 -13.09
CA ALA A 59 -7.44 -1.93 -13.03
C ALA A 59 -6.11 -1.37 -13.56
N CYS A 60 -4.98 -1.92 -13.13
CA CYS A 60 -3.66 -1.52 -13.58
C CYS A 60 -3.42 -1.84 -15.07
N SER A 61 -3.88 -2.98 -15.57
CA SER A 61 -3.82 -3.29 -17.01
C SER A 61 -4.55 -2.22 -17.84
N ARG A 62 -5.75 -1.82 -17.41
CA ARG A 62 -6.54 -0.76 -18.06
C ARG A 62 -5.86 0.60 -17.99
N ILE A 63 -5.30 0.96 -16.83
CA ILE A 63 -4.52 2.20 -16.64
C ILE A 63 -3.30 2.21 -17.58
N GLY A 64 -2.54 1.12 -17.64
CA GLY A 64 -1.38 0.99 -18.52
C GLY A 64 -1.75 1.10 -20.01
N SER A 65 -2.85 0.45 -20.42
CA SER A 65 -3.37 0.56 -21.79
C SER A 65 -3.78 2.00 -22.13
N ARG A 66 -4.43 2.72 -21.20
CA ARG A 66 -4.80 4.13 -21.37
C ARG A 66 -3.59 5.06 -21.42
N ALA A 67 -2.53 4.74 -20.69
CA ALA A 67 -1.28 5.49 -20.67
C ALA A 67 -0.36 5.17 -21.87
N GLY A 68 -0.74 4.24 -22.77
CA GLY A 68 0.06 3.88 -23.94
C GLY A 68 1.28 3.01 -23.62
N VAL A 69 1.25 2.25 -22.52
CA VAL A 69 2.30 1.27 -22.19
C VAL A 69 2.32 0.15 -23.22
N GLN A 70 3.51 -0.31 -23.61
CA GLN A 70 3.68 -1.36 -24.62
C GLN A 70 3.09 -2.71 -24.17
N ASN A 71 3.29 -3.07 -22.90
CA ASN A 71 2.90 -4.37 -22.33
C ASN A 71 1.98 -4.22 -21.10
N PRO A 72 0.72 -3.76 -21.25
CA PRO A 72 -0.18 -3.54 -20.12
C PRO A 72 -0.49 -4.83 -19.34
N ASN A 73 -0.29 -6.00 -19.94
CA ASN A 73 -0.50 -7.30 -19.31
C ASN A 73 0.55 -7.68 -18.27
N LEU A 74 1.68 -6.96 -18.17
CA LEU A 74 2.65 -7.18 -17.09
C LEU A 74 2.07 -6.88 -15.69
N SER A 75 0.97 -6.11 -15.63
CA SER A 75 0.18 -5.94 -14.41
C SER A 75 -0.35 -7.24 -13.81
N TRP A 76 -0.46 -8.34 -14.58
CA TRP A 76 -0.87 -9.62 -14.02
C TRP A 76 0.21 -10.29 -13.17
N LEU A 77 1.49 -9.96 -13.37
CA LEU A 77 2.57 -10.52 -12.54
C LEU A 77 2.72 -9.74 -11.24
N CYS A 78 2.66 -8.41 -11.33
CA CYS A 78 2.77 -7.54 -10.18
C CYS A 78 1.94 -6.26 -10.39
N PRO A 79 0.64 -6.27 -10.04
CA PRO A 79 -0.33 -5.27 -10.48
C PRO A 79 0.05 -3.83 -10.28
N PRO A 80 0.42 -3.39 -9.06
CA PRO A 80 0.73 -1.99 -8.86
C PRO A 80 2.11 -1.65 -9.45
N ILE A 81 3.09 -2.54 -9.26
CA ILE A 81 4.50 -2.23 -9.47
C ILE A 81 4.84 -2.10 -10.95
N ALA A 82 4.46 -3.08 -11.78
CA ALA A 82 4.84 -3.12 -13.18
C ALA A 82 4.23 -1.93 -13.96
N THR A 83 2.93 -1.69 -13.77
CA THR A 83 2.25 -0.57 -14.41
C THR A 83 2.78 0.76 -13.93
N VAL A 84 3.04 0.92 -12.63
CA VAL A 84 3.58 2.17 -12.10
C VAL A 84 4.95 2.48 -12.67
N PHE A 85 5.84 1.50 -12.83
CA PHE A 85 7.16 1.75 -13.41
C PHE A 85 7.09 2.19 -14.87
N ASP A 86 6.30 1.49 -15.68
CA ASP A 86 6.17 1.82 -17.09
C ASP A 86 5.44 3.15 -17.30
N VAL A 87 4.36 3.39 -16.56
CA VAL A 87 3.55 4.62 -16.68
C VAL A 87 4.26 5.83 -16.09
N ALA A 88 4.79 5.71 -14.87
CA ALA A 88 5.45 6.84 -14.20
C ALA A 88 6.89 7.08 -14.68
N LYS A 89 7.42 6.19 -15.54
CA LYS A 89 8.86 6.13 -15.91
C LYS A 89 9.73 6.21 -14.66
N ALA A 90 9.30 5.52 -13.62
CA ALA A 90 9.86 5.61 -12.29
C ALA A 90 11.02 4.64 -12.11
N HIS A 91 11.99 5.02 -11.30
CA HIS A 91 13.16 4.20 -11.01
C HIS A 91 12.87 3.22 -9.88
N TYR A 92 13.41 2.01 -9.93
CA TYR A 92 13.11 0.95 -8.95
C TYR A 92 13.86 1.09 -7.62
N TRP A 93 14.83 2.01 -7.51
CA TRP A 93 15.72 2.16 -6.34
C TRP A 93 15.03 2.28 -4.96
N PRO A 94 13.79 2.82 -4.82
CA PRO A 94 13.10 2.83 -3.54
C PRO A 94 12.88 1.42 -2.96
N PHE A 95 12.73 0.38 -3.79
CA PHE A 95 12.62 -1.00 -3.30
C PHE A 95 13.90 -1.50 -2.63
N PRO A 96 15.09 -1.44 -3.28
CA PRO A 96 16.35 -1.72 -2.59
C PRO A 96 16.54 -0.90 -1.32
N VAL A 97 16.19 0.39 -1.31
CA VAL A 97 16.33 1.22 -0.10
C VAL A 97 15.42 0.74 1.02
N MET A 98 14.18 0.36 0.71
CA MET A 98 13.29 -0.26 1.69
C MET A 98 13.86 -1.56 2.22
N ILE A 99 14.31 -2.47 1.34
CA ILE A 99 14.82 -3.79 1.71
C ILE A 99 16.09 -3.66 2.55
N ILE A 100 17.03 -2.81 2.15
CA ILE A 100 18.29 -2.57 2.88
C ILE A 100 17.99 -1.90 4.22
N GLY A 101 17.14 -0.87 4.25
CA GLY A 101 16.74 -0.21 5.50
C GLY A 101 16.02 -1.16 6.46
N TYR A 102 15.16 -2.03 5.94
CA TYR A 102 14.47 -3.06 6.71
C TYR A 102 15.47 -4.08 7.28
N ALA A 103 16.32 -4.66 6.44
CA ALA A 103 17.29 -5.67 6.85
C ALA A 103 18.31 -5.12 7.87
N LEU A 104 18.89 -3.95 7.60
CA LEU A 104 19.84 -3.30 8.52
C LEU A 104 19.16 -2.87 9.82
N GLY A 105 17.96 -2.30 9.73
CA GLY A 105 17.19 -1.91 10.91
C GLY A 105 16.89 -3.11 11.81
N TYR A 106 16.41 -4.22 11.25
CA TYR A 106 16.16 -5.45 12.00
C TYR A 106 17.44 -6.04 12.59
N LEU A 107 18.53 -6.09 11.82
CA LEU A 107 19.81 -6.62 12.30
C LEU A 107 20.35 -5.81 13.50
N LEU A 108 20.21 -4.48 13.46
CA LEU A 108 20.60 -3.59 14.55
C LEU A 108 19.66 -3.68 15.74
N ILE A 109 18.35 -3.86 15.53
CA ILE A 109 17.38 -4.09 16.62
C ILE A 109 17.64 -5.43 17.31
N ALA A 110 17.89 -6.49 16.53
CA ALA A 110 18.26 -7.80 17.07
C ALA A 110 19.58 -7.75 17.85
N GLY A 111 20.59 -7.05 17.31
CA GLY A 111 21.83 -6.74 18.04
C GLY A 111 21.62 -5.78 19.22
N GLY A 112 20.53 -5.03 19.23
CA GLY A 112 20.12 -4.10 20.28
C GLY A 112 19.78 -4.78 21.61
N MET A 113 19.64 -6.11 21.64
CA MET A 113 19.68 -6.87 22.89
C MET A 113 20.98 -6.64 23.68
N LEU A 114 22.05 -6.18 23.02
CA LEU A 114 23.34 -5.85 23.64
C LEU A 114 23.39 -4.42 24.17
N THR A 115 22.78 -3.43 23.49
CA THR A 115 22.76 -2.03 23.96
C THR A 115 21.52 -1.25 23.48
N PRO A 116 20.93 -0.38 24.33
CA PRO A 116 19.81 0.49 23.93
C PRO A 116 20.13 1.42 22.75
N ALA A 117 21.39 1.83 22.60
CA ALA A 117 21.81 2.72 21.52
C ALA A 117 21.67 2.06 20.13
N LEU A 118 22.03 0.79 20.00
CA LEU A 118 21.85 0.04 18.75
C LEU A 118 20.38 -0.16 18.40
N MET A 119 19.53 -0.36 19.41
CA MET A 119 18.08 -0.48 19.22
C MET A 119 17.49 0.83 18.66
N ILE A 120 17.88 1.99 19.22
CA ILE A 120 17.45 3.31 18.74
C ILE A 120 17.93 3.54 17.31
N LEU A 121 19.22 3.28 17.04
CA LEU A 121 19.80 3.45 15.70
C LEU A 121 19.12 2.54 14.66
N GLY A 122 18.85 1.28 15.02
CA GLY A 122 18.13 0.34 14.16
C GLY A 122 16.71 0.81 13.85
N GLY A 123 16.00 1.33 14.85
CA GLY A 123 14.68 1.96 14.67
C GLY A 123 14.71 3.16 13.73
N LEU A 124 15.73 4.02 13.83
CA LEU A 124 15.90 5.18 12.95
C LEU A 124 16.18 4.77 11.50
N ILE A 125 17.07 3.80 11.27
CA ILE A 125 17.38 3.29 9.92
C ILE A 125 16.16 2.61 9.29
N TYR A 126 15.46 1.78 10.07
CA TYR A 126 14.20 1.16 9.67
C TYR A 126 13.16 2.22 9.25
N GLY A 127 12.94 3.20 10.13
CA GLY A 127 11.97 4.28 9.91
C GLY A 127 12.32 5.12 8.68
N ALA A 128 13.60 5.47 8.50
CA ALA A 128 14.06 6.25 7.35
C ALA A 128 13.89 5.49 6.03
N GLY A 129 14.23 4.20 5.98
CA GLY A 129 14.04 3.36 4.79
C GLY A 129 12.56 3.24 4.40
N LEU A 130 11.69 3.01 5.39
CA LEU A 130 10.25 2.95 5.18
C LEU A 130 9.69 4.31 4.74
N LEU A 131 10.12 5.41 5.36
CA LEU A 131 9.70 6.77 5.00
C LEU A 131 10.07 7.12 3.56
N ILE A 132 11.32 6.86 3.15
CA ILE A 132 11.78 7.11 1.78
C ILE A 132 10.95 6.29 0.78
N PHE A 133 10.69 5.02 1.09
CA PHE A 133 9.87 4.17 0.25
C PHE A 133 8.43 4.69 0.16
N VAL A 134 7.80 5.03 1.28
CA VAL A 134 6.45 5.61 1.29
C VAL A 134 6.41 6.89 0.46
N ILE A 135 7.33 7.84 0.67
CA ILE A 135 7.37 9.10 -0.10
C ILE A 135 7.49 8.82 -1.60
N MET A 136 8.44 7.98 -2.01
CA MET A 136 8.70 7.74 -3.42
C MET A 136 7.61 6.87 -4.07
N ALA A 137 7.33 5.70 -3.50
CA ALA A 137 6.42 4.72 -4.07
C ALA A 137 4.95 5.09 -3.89
N PHE A 138 4.57 5.71 -2.77
CA PHE A 138 3.16 6.05 -2.54
C PHE A 138 2.82 7.41 -3.12
N PHE A 139 3.63 8.45 -2.92
CA PHE A 139 3.27 9.79 -3.38
C PHE A 139 3.73 10.04 -4.81
N VAL A 140 5.04 9.96 -5.08
CA VAL A 140 5.59 10.38 -6.38
C VAL A 140 5.09 9.50 -7.52
N TRP A 141 5.13 8.18 -7.33
CA TRP A 141 4.77 7.24 -8.37
C TRP A 141 3.29 7.23 -8.72
N HIS A 142 2.41 7.21 -7.70
CA HIS A 142 0.96 7.24 -7.94
C HIS A 142 0.53 8.59 -8.49
N TYR A 143 1.11 9.70 -8.00
CA TYR A 143 0.85 11.02 -8.56
C TYR A 143 1.15 11.04 -10.07
N LYS A 144 2.33 10.58 -10.48
CA LYS A 144 2.73 10.51 -11.90
C LYS A 144 1.82 9.58 -12.70
N THR A 145 1.44 8.44 -12.13
CA THR A 145 0.54 7.48 -12.79
C THR A 145 -0.83 8.10 -13.08
N PHE A 146 -1.40 8.83 -12.12
CA PHE A 146 -2.67 9.54 -12.31
C PHE A 146 -2.56 10.71 -13.30
N VAL A 147 -1.46 11.45 -13.28
CA VAL A 147 -1.21 12.53 -14.25
C VAL A 147 -1.07 11.97 -15.67
N ALA A 148 -0.42 10.83 -15.85
CA ALA A 148 -0.22 10.19 -17.15
C ALA A 148 -1.53 9.77 -17.83
N ILE A 149 -2.58 9.45 -17.05
CA ILE A 149 -3.92 9.13 -17.56
C ILE A 149 -4.86 10.34 -17.64
N GLY A 150 -4.34 11.56 -17.49
CA GLY A 150 -5.13 12.80 -17.54
C GLY A 150 -6.04 13.02 -16.33
N ARG A 151 -5.73 12.41 -15.17
CA ARG A 151 -6.44 12.63 -13.91
C ARG A 151 -5.68 13.60 -13.01
N LYS A 152 -6.38 14.14 -12.01
CA LYS A 152 -5.73 15.01 -11.02
C LYS A 152 -4.85 14.15 -10.11
N GLY A 153 -3.55 14.41 -10.08
CA GLY A 153 -2.59 13.58 -9.34
C GLY A 153 -2.90 13.41 -7.84
N TRP A 154 -3.57 14.38 -7.21
CA TRP A 154 -3.98 14.28 -5.81
C TRP A 154 -5.01 13.17 -5.54
N GLN A 155 -5.78 12.74 -6.54
CA GLN A 155 -6.77 11.66 -6.39
C GLN A 155 -6.11 10.32 -6.03
N GLY A 156 -4.92 10.05 -6.60
CA GLY A 156 -4.13 8.87 -6.24
C GLY A 156 -3.49 8.97 -4.86
N ILE A 157 -3.23 10.19 -4.37
CA ILE A 157 -2.61 10.44 -3.07
C ILE A 157 -3.64 10.31 -1.93
N LEU A 158 -4.89 10.71 -2.13
CA LEU A 158 -5.86 10.86 -1.03
C LEU A 158 -6.06 9.56 -0.23
N GLY A 159 -6.38 8.44 -0.89
CA GLY A 159 -6.58 7.16 -0.21
C GLY A 159 -5.33 6.64 0.49
N GLN A 160 -4.17 6.88 -0.13
CA GLN A 160 -2.87 6.50 0.44
C GLN A 160 -2.53 7.34 1.67
N LEU A 161 -2.79 8.65 1.64
CA LEU A 161 -2.54 9.54 2.77
C LEU A 161 -3.37 9.13 4.00
N ILE A 162 -4.65 8.79 3.80
CA ILE A 162 -5.51 8.29 4.89
C ILE A 162 -4.94 6.99 5.46
N SER A 163 -4.45 6.09 4.61
CA SER A 163 -3.84 4.83 5.04
C SER A 163 -2.53 5.05 5.81
N VAL A 164 -1.70 5.99 5.36
CA VAL A 164 -0.46 6.39 6.06
C VAL A 164 -0.78 7.00 7.43
N ILE A 165 -1.78 7.88 7.52
CA ILE A 165 -2.25 8.43 8.79
C ILE A 165 -2.70 7.29 9.71
N GLY A 166 -3.52 6.37 9.22
CA GLY A 166 -3.91 5.17 9.98
C GLY A 166 -2.71 4.38 10.49
N GLY A 167 -1.68 4.19 9.65
CA GLY A 167 -0.42 3.55 10.03
C GLY A 167 0.33 4.28 11.15
N VAL A 168 0.36 5.61 11.11
CA VAL A 168 0.94 6.44 12.18
C VAL A 168 0.16 6.27 13.48
N PHE A 169 -1.18 6.23 13.42
CA PHE A 169 -2.00 5.94 14.61
C PHE A 169 -1.69 4.56 15.19
N MET A 170 -1.57 3.52 14.37
CA MET A 170 -1.19 2.19 14.86
C MET A 170 0.19 2.19 15.52
N LEU A 171 1.17 2.89 14.94
CA LEU A 171 2.52 3.02 15.53
C LEU A 171 2.48 3.76 16.87
N LEU A 172 1.76 4.87 16.95
CA LEU A 172 1.53 5.60 18.20
C LEU A 172 0.86 4.70 19.24
N GLY A 173 -0.14 3.93 18.83
CA GLY A 173 -0.80 2.94 19.67
C GLY A 173 0.19 1.93 20.25
N ALA A 174 1.09 1.39 19.42
CA ALA A 174 2.13 0.45 19.86
C ALA A 174 3.08 1.07 20.89
N VAL A 175 3.48 2.33 20.71
CA VAL A 175 4.31 3.05 21.70
C VAL A 175 3.54 3.31 23.00
N MET A 176 2.24 3.60 22.90
CA MET A 176 1.37 3.85 24.06
C MET A 176 1.08 2.59 24.89
N ILE A 177 1.34 1.38 24.41
CA ILE A 177 1.12 0.12 25.15
C ILE A 177 1.84 0.17 26.52
N ALA A 178 3.05 0.73 26.56
CA ALA A 178 3.83 0.85 27.79
C ALA A 178 3.26 1.86 28.79
N LEU A 179 2.47 2.84 28.33
CA LEU A 179 1.92 3.92 29.16
C LEU A 179 0.49 3.63 29.62
N SER A 180 -0.36 3.15 28.70
CA SER A 180 -1.75 2.81 28.97
C SER A 180 -2.26 1.79 27.94
N PRO A 181 -2.34 0.49 28.31
CA PRO A 181 -2.84 -0.56 27.42
C PRO A 181 -4.27 -0.29 26.93
N ALA A 182 -5.12 0.32 27.78
CA ALA A 182 -6.49 0.66 27.41
C ALA A 182 -6.54 1.75 26.32
N LEU A 183 -5.76 2.82 26.47
CA LEU A 183 -5.68 3.88 25.47
C LEU A 183 -5.02 3.38 24.17
N ALA A 184 -3.98 2.56 24.29
CA ALA A 184 -3.31 1.91 23.15
C ALA A 184 -4.30 1.09 22.31
N GLY A 185 -5.16 0.29 22.94
CA GLY A 185 -6.19 -0.48 22.25
C GLY A 185 -7.12 0.39 21.40
N ILE A 186 -7.61 1.51 21.94
CA ILE A 186 -8.47 2.45 21.22
C ILE A 186 -7.73 3.06 20.02
N ILE A 187 -6.50 3.52 20.22
CA ILE A 187 -5.68 4.14 19.18
C ILE A 187 -5.39 3.14 18.04
N VAL A 188 -5.06 1.89 18.36
CA VAL A 188 -4.80 0.84 17.37
C VAL A 188 -6.07 0.51 16.57
N VAL A 189 -7.23 0.41 17.23
CA VAL A 189 -8.50 0.16 16.54
C VAL A 189 -8.83 1.31 15.58
N LEU A 190 -8.70 2.57 16.01
CA LEU A 190 -8.91 3.74 15.16
C LEU A 190 -7.94 3.76 13.97
N GLY A 191 -6.65 3.51 14.21
CA GLY A 191 -5.63 3.42 13.16
C GLY A 191 -5.94 2.33 12.14
N THR A 192 -6.40 1.17 12.61
CA THR A 192 -6.81 0.05 11.75
C THR A 192 -8.00 0.43 10.88
N ILE A 193 -9.04 1.04 11.45
CA ILE A 193 -10.21 1.52 10.69
C ILE A 193 -9.78 2.53 9.63
N LEU A 194 -8.94 3.50 9.98
CA LEU A 194 -8.41 4.49 9.02
C LEU A 194 -7.63 3.83 7.89
N CYS A 195 -6.78 2.83 8.18
CA CYS A 195 -6.08 2.05 7.16
C CYS A 195 -7.06 1.36 6.20
N PHE A 196 -8.09 0.71 6.73
CA PHE A 196 -9.10 0.03 5.91
C PHE A 196 -9.90 1.01 5.05
N VAL A 197 -10.36 2.12 5.62
CA VAL A 197 -11.11 3.16 4.89
C VAL A 197 -10.23 3.79 3.80
N GLY A 198 -8.98 4.14 4.13
CA GLY A 198 -8.03 4.68 3.16
C GLY A 198 -7.76 3.73 2.01
N PHE A 199 -7.62 2.44 2.31
CA PHE A 199 -7.43 1.39 1.31
C PHE A 199 -8.66 1.23 0.41
N ILE A 200 -9.88 1.21 0.97
CA ILE A 200 -11.13 1.16 0.18
C ILE A 200 -11.24 2.39 -0.74
N ILE A 201 -10.98 3.59 -0.22
CA ILE A 201 -10.97 4.82 -1.03
C ILE A 201 -9.94 4.71 -2.15
N TYR A 202 -8.75 4.19 -1.87
CA TYR A 202 -7.72 3.98 -2.88
C TYR A 202 -8.19 3.01 -3.97
N LEU A 203 -8.82 1.89 -3.63
CA LEU A 203 -9.40 0.97 -4.61
C LEU A 203 -10.45 1.66 -5.48
N ILE A 204 -11.37 2.42 -4.87
CA ILE A 204 -12.38 3.19 -5.61
C ILE A 204 -11.72 4.17 -6.59
N MET A 205 -10.70 4.91 -6.16
CA MET A 205 -9.97 5.86 -7.02
C MET A 205 -9.24 5.16 -8.16
N MET A 206 -8.64 4.00 -7.90
CA MET A 206 -8.05 3.15 -8.94
C MET A 206 -9.10 2.68 -9.94
N GLY A 207 -10.30 2.33 -9.50
CA GLY A 207 -11.40 1.99 -10.39
C GLY A 207 -11.87 3.17 -11.24
N ILE A 208 -12.01 4.36 -10.65
CA ILE A 208 -12.36 5.58 -11.40
C ILE A 208 -11.28 5.91 -12.44
N ALA A 209 -10.00 5.71 -12.10
CA ALA A 209 -8.88 5.84 -13.02
C ALA A 209 -8.95 4.83 -14.18
N ALA A 210 -9.26 3.57 -13.87
CA ALA A 210 -9.30 2.46 -14.83
C ALA A 210 -10.52 2.49 -15.76
N TRP A 211 -11.71 2.86 -15.26
CA TRP A 211 -12.97 2.78 -16.01
C TRP A 211 -13.64 4.11 -16.27
N GLY A 212 -13.41 5.14 -15.43
CA GLY A 212 -14.06 6.43 -15.62
C GLY A 212 -13.70 7.05 -16.97
N GLN A 213 -14.66 7.74 -17.60
CA GLN A 213 -14.39 8.50 -18.82
C GLN A 213 -13.31 9.54 -18.51
N SER A 214 -12.20 9.47 -19.23
CA SER A 214 -11.22 10.54 -19.24
C SER A 214 -12.00 11.75 -19.72
N GLY A 215 -12.19 12.76 -18.87
CA GLY A 215 -12.50 14.08 -19.40
C GLY A 215 -11.37 14.33 -20.37
N ILE A 216 -11.67 14.37 -21.67
CA ILE A 216 -10.70 14.65 -22.71
C ILE A 216 -10.25 16.06 -22.35
N VAL A 217 -9.19 16.18 -21.55
CA VAL A 217 -8.39 17.38 -21.50
C VAL A 217 -7.83 17.36 -22.90
N SER A 218 -8.55 18.02 -23.80
CA SER A 218 -8.06 18.41 -25.09
C SER A 218 -6.93 19.37 -24.79
N THR A 219 -5.78 18.80 -24.41
CA THR A 219 -4.57 19.10 -25.12
C THR A 219 -4.82 18.65 -26.56
N THR A 220 -5.73 19.34 -27.26
CA THR A 220 -5.47 19.77 -28.62
C THR A 220 -4.01 20.10 -28.53
N PRO A 221 -3.11 19.31 -29.15
CA PRO A 221 -1.72 19.71 -29.20
C PRO A 221 -1.87 21.12 -29.70
N SER A 222 -1.51 22.10 -28.86
CA SER A 222 -1.25 23.42 -29.38
C SER A 222 -0.31 23.05 -30.50
N LYS A 223 -0.82 23.09 -31.73
CA LYS A 223 0.02 23.31 -32.85
C LYS A 223 0.71 24.57 -32.34
N MET A 224 1.91 24.40 -31.79
CA MET A 224 3.06 24.90 -32.49
C MET A 224 2.68 24.79 -33.97
N GLN A 225 1.93 25.78 -34.45
CA GLN A 225 2.48 26.77 -35.32
C GLN A 225 3.95 26.87 -34.91
N VAL A 226 4.73 25.88 -35.36
CA VAL A 226 5.93 26.14 -36.09
C VAL A 226 5.42 27.16 -37.10
N THR A 227 5.45 28.42 -36.68
CA THR A 227 5.54 29.54 -37.58
C THR A 227 6.84 29.20 -38.27
N THR A 228 6.73 28.38 -39.33
CA THR A 228 7.75 28.27 -40.34
C THR A 228 7.86 29.69 -40.80
N ARG A 229 8.75 30.47 -40.16
CA ARG A 229 9.33 31.64 -40.80
C ARG A 229 9.67 31.11 -42.19
N PRO A 230 9.13 31.70 -43.26
CA PRO A 230 9.50 31.27 -44.59
C PRO A 230 11.02 31.30 -44.61
N VAL A 231 11.64 30.12 -44.69
CA VAL A 231 13.06 30.04 -45.01
C VAL A 231 13.12 30.66 -46.38
N SER A 232 13.58 31.92 -46.40
CA SER A 232 13.91 32.65 -47.61
C SER A 232 14.70 31.67 -48.47
N LYS A 233 14.07 31.22 -49.55
CA LYS A 233 14.74 30.42 -50.56
C LYS A 233 15.77 31.34 -51.18
N SER A 234 16.98 31.37 -50.63
CA SER A 234 18.13 31.77 -51.42
C SER A 234 18.14 30.84 -52.64
N PRO A 235 18.16 31.38 -53.87
CA PRO A 235 18.16 30.56 -55.06
C PRO A 235 19.44 29.73 -55.06
N VAL A 236 19.29 28.44 -54.77
CA VAL A 236 20.35 27.45 -55.02
C VAL A 236 20.51 27.39 -56.53
N LYS A 237 21.49 28.15 -56.98
CA LYS A 237 22.02 28.12 -58.34
C LYS A 237 22.41 26.66 -58.61
N ASN A 238 21.70 26.06 -59.55
CA ASN A 238 21.97 24.75 -60.10
C ASN A 238 23.35 24.82 -60.80
N PRO A 239 24.31 23.96 -60.47
CA PRO A 239 25.06 23.38 -61.56
C PRO A 239 25.25 21.86 -61.37
N GLY A 240 25.06 21.17 -62.48
CA GLY A 240 25.92 20.04 -62.79
C GLY A 240 25.36 18.69 -62.41
N LYS A 241 24.60 18.15 -63.35
CA LYS A 241 24.67 16.74 -63.76
C LYS A 241 26.07 16.16 -63.51
N MET A 242 26.18 15.15 -62.66
CA MET A 242 27.28 14.18 -62.72
C MET A 242 26.68 12.80 -62.43
N GLN A 243 26.12 12.21 -63.48
CA GLN A 243 26.66 11.03 -64.15
C GLN A 243 26.79 9.81 -63.23
N VAL A 244 25.76 8.97 -63.34
CA VAL A 244 25.81 7.52 -63.46
C VAL A 244 27.23 7.00 -63.72
N ARG A 245 27.77 6.22 -62.78
CA ARG A 245 28.73 5.18 -63.14
C ARG A 245 28.53 3.94 -62.30
N ALA A 246 27.80 3.00 -62.91
CA ALA A 246 27.86 1.60 -62.58
C ALA A 246 29.30 1.07 -62.71
N ARG A 247 29.77 0.35 -61.70
CA ARG A 247 30.75 -0.75 -61.78
C ARG A 247 30.37 -1.70 -60.65
N ARG A 248 29.78 -2.86 -60.94
CA ARG A 248 30.27 -4.08 -61.64
C ARG A 248 30.65 -5.12 -60.58
N ALA A 249 30.05 -6.30 -60.79
CA ALA A 249 30.45 -7.65 -60.35
C ALA A 249 30.47 -7.91 -58.85
#